data_AF-A0A662E2Q4-F1
#
_entry.id   AF-A0A662E2Q4-F1
#
_cell.length_a   1.000
_cell.length_b   1.000
_cell.length_c   1.000
_cell.angle_alpha   90.00
_cell.angle_beta   90.00
_cell.angle_gamma   90.00
#
_symmetry.space_group_name_H-M   'P 1'
#
loop_
_entity.id
_entity.type
_entity.pdbx_description
1 polymer ?
#
loop_
_entity_poly.entity_id
_entity_poly.type
_entity_poly.pdbx_seq_one_letter_code
_entity_poly.pdbx_strand_id
1 'polypeptide(L)' 'MVVTLGVERWEQKGTALAEVLNKNPDVVSWWVGEGIRLRLNDSDFAAELDRLDAQLSSLLIQS' A
#
# COMPACT_ATOMS: atom_id res chain seq x y z
N MET A 1 0.50 -5.44 1.69
CA MET A 1 -0.73 -4.87 1.07
C MET A 1 -0.34 -3.67 0.24
N VAL A 2 -0.37 -3.77 -1.09
CA VAL A 2 0.10 -2.69 -1.97
C VAL A 2 -0.71 -1.39 -1.83
N VAL A 3 -1.97 -1.48 -1.41
CA VAL A 3 -2.84 -0.32 -1.12
C VAL A 3 -2.27 0.58 -0.02
N THR A 4 -1.57 0.01 0.96
CA THR A 4 -0.94 0.77 2.05
C THR A 4 0.19 1.64 1.51
N LEU A 5 1.06 1.09 0.66
CA LEU A 5 2.09 1.85 -0.04
C LEU A 5 1.47 2.89 -1.00
N GLY A 6 0.35 2.53 -1.65
CA GLY A 6 -0.46 3.43 -2.46
C GLY A 6 -0.81 4.74 -1.74
N VAL A 7 -1.24 4.62 -0.49
CA VAL A 7 -1.56 5.76 0.38
C VAL A 7 -0.30 6.43 0.90
N GLU A 8 0.67 5.68 1.44
CA GLU A 8 1.86 6.24 2.09
C GLU A 8 2.77 7.01 1.13
N ARG A 9 2.93 6.53 -0.11
CA ARG A 9 3.89 7.09 -1.07
C ARG A 9 3.29 8.12 -2.01
N TRP A 10 2.04 7.94 -2.41
CA TRP A 10 1.39 8.75 -3.44
C TRP A 10 0.13 9.48 -2.94
N GLU A 11 -0.17 9.40 -1.64
CA GLU A 11 -1.35 10.01 -1.01
C GLU A 11 -2.66 9.64 -1.72
N GLN A 12 -2.70 8.46 -2.35
CA GLN A 12 -3.86 8.07 -3.14
C GLN A 12 -5.07 7.83 -2.25
N LYS A 13 -6.21 8.39 -2.65
CA LYS A 13 -7.48 8.13 -1.97
C LYS A 13 -7.89 6.67 -2.21
N GLY A 14 -8.52 6.05 -1.20
CA GLY A 14 -9.01 4.68 -1.29
C GLY A 14 -9.94 4.41 -2.48
N THR A 15 -10.72 5.41 -2.91
CA THR A 15 -11.57 5.32 -4.11
C THR A 15 -10.76 5.23 -5.41
N ALA A 16 -9.69 6.02 -5.54
CA ALA A 16 -8.80 5.96 -6.70
C ALA A 16 -8.04 4.63 -6.75
N LEU A 17 -7.61 4.13 -5.59
CA LEU A 17 -7.02 2.79 -5.48
C LEU A 17 -8.01 1.70 -5.87
N ALA A 18 -9.29 1.83 -5.50
CA ALA A 18 -10.32 0.88 -5.86
C ALA A 18 -10.59 0.82 -7.37
N GLU A 19 -10.57 1.97 -8.04
CA GLU A 19 -10.66 2.05 -9.50
C GLU A 19 -9.46 1.38 -10.17
N VAL A 20 -8.23 1.70 -9.76
CA VAL A 20 -6.99 1.10 -10.31
C VAL A 20 -6.96 -0.41 -10.11
N LEU A 21 -7.40 -0.89 -8.95
CA LEU A 21 -7.41 -2.31 -8.62
C LEU A 21 -8.65 -3.06 -9.16
N ASN A 22 -9.61 -2.34 -9.75
CA ASN A 22 -10.92 -2.86 -10.13
C ASN A 22 -11.59 -3.64 -8.98
N LYS A 23 -11.67 -3.00 -7.81
CA LYS A 23 -12.23 -3.56 -6.57
C LYS A 23 -13.32 -2.66 -5.99
N ASN A 24 -14.10 -3.23 -5.07
CA ASN A 24 -15.09 -2.47 -4.31
C ASN A 24 -14.38 -1.44 -3.40
N PRO A 25 -14.80 -0.15 -3.42
CA PRO A 25 -14.20 0.90 -2.59
C PRO A 25 -14.20 0.62 -1.08
N ASP A 26 -15.26 0.01 -0.54
CA ASP A 26 -15.38 -0.30 0.88
C ASP A 26 -14.36 -1.38 1.29
N VAL A 27 -14.16 -2.38 0.43
CA VAL A 27 -13.15 -3.43 0.63
C VAL A 27 -11.75 -2.83 0.62
N VAL A 28 -11.48 -1.91 -0.31
CA VAL A 28 -10.18 -1.24 -0.40
C VAL A 28 -9.96 -0.31 0.80
N SER A 29 -10.99 0.40 1.25
CA SER A 29 -10.94 1.22 2.47
C SER A 29 -10.61 0.37 3.70
N TRP A 30 -11.27 -0.79 3.83
CA TRP A 30 -10.99 -1.75 4.89
C TRP A 30 -9.54 -2.26 4.81
N TRP A 31 -9.04 -2.61 3.62
CA TRP A 31 -7.63 -2.96 3.43
C TRP A 31 -6.71 -1.81 3.84
N VAL A 32 -6.95 -0.57 3.44
CA VAL A 32 -6.09 0.55 3.88
C VAL A 32 -6.02 0.62 5.41
N GLY A 33 -7.16 0.54 6.10
CA GLY A 33 -7.21 0.55 7.56
C GLY A 33 -6.46 -0.62 8.20
N GLU A 34 -6.68 -1.83 7.72
CA GLU A 34 -6.01 -3.02 8.24
C GLU A 34 -4.49 -3.00 7.96
N GLY A 35 -4.09 -2.49 6.79
CA GLY A 35 -2.68 -2.36 6.43
C GLY A 35 -1.94 -1.37 7.31
N ILE A 36 -2.57 -0.23 7.65
CA ILE A 36 -2.02 0.73 8.62
C ILE A 36 -1.93 0.09 10.01
N ARG A 37 -2.96 -0.66 10.43
CA ARG A 37 -2.94 -1.36 11.73
C ARG A 37 -1.78 -2.36 11.80
N LEU A 38 -1.58 -3.18 10.77
CA LEU A 38 -0.48 -4.14 10.71
C LEU A 38 0.88 -3.42 10.67
N ARG A 39 1.01 -2.38 9.86
CA ARG A 39 2.22 -1.56 9.77
C ARG A 39 2.67 -0.99 11.12
N LEU A 40 1.74 -0.67 12.02
CA LEU A 40 2.03 -0.13 13.35
C LEU A 40 2.31 -1.20 14.41
N ASN A 41 1.77 -2.42 14.24
CA ASN A 41 1.75 -3.42 15.31
C ASN A 41 2.53 -4.70 14.99
N ASP A 42 2.97 -4.88 13.75
CA ASP A 42 3.69 -6.07 13.28
C ASP A 42 5.00 -5.63 12.60
N SER A 43 6.12 -5.87 13.28
CA SER A 43 7.45 -5.50 12.80
C SER A 43 7.87 -6.23 11.54
N ASP A 44 7.44 -7.49 11.38
CA ASP A 44 7.80 -8.30 10.23
C ASP A 44 7.01 -7.82 9.00
N PHE A 45 5.73 -7.51 9.18
CA PHE A 45 4.92 -6.88 8.16
C PHE A 45 5.46 -5.50 7.75
N ALA A 46 5.91 -4.70 8.72
CA ALA A 46 6.54 -3.42 8.43
C ALA A 46 7.83 -3.60 7.60
N ALA A 47 8.73 -4.49 8.01
CA ALA A 47 9.98 -4.74 7.28
C ALA A 47 9.72 -5.22 5.83
N GLU A 48 8.72 -6.07 5.62
CA GLU A 48 8.36 -6.56 4.29
C GLU A 48 7.79 -5.45 3.41
N LEU A 49 6.99 -4.54 3.97
CA LEU A 49 6.50 -3.36 3.25
C LEU A 49 7.64 -2.42 2.84
N ASP A 50 8.61 -2.18 3.72
CA ASP A 50 9.80 -1.37 3.39
C ASP A 50 10.62 -2.01 2.27
N ARG A 51 10.79 -3.35 2.33
CA ARG A 51 11.48 -4.11 1.27
C ARG A 51 10.78 -3.94 -0.08
N LEU A 52 9.45 -4.02 -0.11
CA LEU A 52 8.67 -3.85 -1.33
C LEU A 52 8.77 -2.42 -1.88
N ASP A 53 8.70 -1.41 -1.03
CA ASP A 53 8.83 0.00 -1.43
C ASP A 53 10.23 0.31 -2.02
N ALA A 54 11.28 -0.25 -1.41
CA ALA A 54 12.65 -0.14 -1.92
C ALA A 54 12.79 -0.80 -3.31
N GLN A 55 12.20 -1.98 -3.51
CA GLN A 55 12.20 -2.66 -4.80
C GLN A 55 11.48 -1.85 -5.88
N LEU A 56 10.27 -1.35 -5.58
CA LEU A 56 9.52 -0.46 -6.49
C LEU A 56 10.32 0.77 -6.86
N SER A 57 10.98 1.40 -5.88
CA SER A 57 11.85 2.56 -6.12
C SER A 57 13.02 2.24 -7.04
N SER A 58 13.68 1.09 -6.83
CA SER A 58 14.82 0.68 -7.65
C SER A 58 14.43 0.41 -9.11
N LEU A 59 13.24 -0.14 -9.33
CA LEU A 59 12.71 -0.41 -10.68
C LEU A 59 12.38 0.90 -11.42
N LEU A 60 11.86 1.91 -10.70
CA LEU A 60 11.54 3.22 -11.28
C LEU A 60 12.78 4.04 -11.67
N ILE A 61 13.94 3.77 -11.06
CA ILE A 61 15.21 4.46 -11.38
C ILE A 61 15.88 3.85 -12.63
N GLN A 62 15.51 2.61 -13.00
CA GLN A 62 16.09 1.89 -14.14
C GLN A 62 15.27 2.00 -15.45
N SER A 63 14.11 2.67 -15.42
CA SER A 63 13.22 2.94 -16.57
C SER A 63 13.39 4.35 -17.11
#